data_AF-I8U699-F1
#
_entry.id   AF-I8U699-F1
#
_cell.length_a   1.000
_cell.length_b   1.000
_cell.length_c   1.000
_cell.angle_alpha   90.00
_cell.angle_beta   90.00
_cell.angle_gamma   90.00
#
_symmetry.space_group_name_H-M   'P 1'
#
loop_
_entity.id
_entity.type
_entity.pdbx_description
1 polymer ?
#
loop_
_entity_poly.entity_id
_entity_poly.type
_entity_poly.pdbx_seq_one_letter_code
_entity_poly.pdbx_strand_id
1 'polypeptide(L)' 'MDEATSHLDLQLEQYVNQAVQQLKMTRIIIAHRPQTIAAAERILLLEHGQLTDITQAYRAQLGQK' A
#
# COMPACT_ATOMS: atom_id res chain seq x y z
N MET A 1 -9.22 -14.46 24.72
CA MET A 1 -10.26 -13.45 24.99
C MET A 1 -10.18 -12.40 23.88
N ASP A 2 -10.19 -12.79 22.59
CA ASP A 2 -9.59 -11.93 21.55
C ASP A 2 -10.42 -11.73 20.27
N GLU A 3 -11.64 -12.27 20.20
CA GLU A 3 -12.42 -12.20 18.94
C GLU A 3 -13.48 -11.08 18.90
N ALA A 4 -13.88 -10.52 20.05
CA ALA A 4 -14.88 -9.46 20.11
C ALA A 4 -14.29 -8.04 20.01
N THR A 5 -13.02 -7.84 20.39
CA THR A 5 -12.32 -6.55 20.27
C THR A 5 -11.76 -6.31 18.87
N SER A 6 -11.39 -7.37 18.13
CA SER A 6 -10.88 -7.25 16.75
C SER A 6 -11.91 -6.65 15.78
N HIS A 7 -13.21 -6.87 16.00
CA HIS A 7 -14.25 -6.27 15.15
C HIS A 7 -14.33 -4.74 15.31
N LEU A 8 -14.13 -4.23 16.52
CA LEU A 8 -14.08 -2.79 16.78
C LEU A 8 -12.80 -2.17 16.20
N ASP A 9 -11.67 -2.89 16.31
CA ASP A 9 -10.39 -2.47 15.74
C ASP A 9 -10.39 -2.49 14.22
N LEU A 10 -11.01 -3.47 13.56
CA LEU A 10 -11.09 -3.52 12.09
C LEU A 10 -11.84 -2.33 11.51
N GLN A 11 -12.96 -1.93 12.13
CA GLN A 11 -13.70 -0.75 11.70
C GLN A 11 -12.90 0.53 11.92
N LEU A 12 -12.19 0.62 13.05
CA LEU A 12 -11.32 1.75 13.35
C LEU A 12 -10.12 1.82 12.38
N GLU A 13 -9.49 0.70 12.08
CA GLU A 13 -8.41 0.59 11.09
C GLU A 13 -8.89 0.97 9.70
N GLN A 14 -10.09 0.53 9.31
CA GLN A 14 -10.70 0.92 8.04
C GLN A 14 -10.96 2.42 8.00
N TYR A 15 -11.52 3.00 9.08
CA TYR A 15 -11.78 4.43 9.19
C TYR A 15 -10.49 5.25 9.11
N VAL A 16 -9.47 4.87 9.88
CA VAL A 16 -8.15 5.53 9.87
C VAL A 16 -7.51 5.42 8.49
N ASN A 17 -7.54 4.24 7.85
CA ASN A 17 -7.00 4.06 6.51
C ASN A 17 -7.74 4.94 5.48
N GLN A 18 -9.07 5.05 5.57
CA GLN A 18 -9.85 5.92 4.69
C GLN A 18 -9.53 7.40 4.92
N ALA A 19 -9.46 7.84 6.17
CA ALA A 19 -9.10 9.21 6.51
C ALA A 19 -7.69 9.57 6.02
N VAL A 20 -6.72 8.67 6.23
CA VAL A 20 -5.34 8.83 5.75
C VAL A 20 -5.29 8.84 4.22
N GLN A 21 -6.09 8.00 3.53
CA GLN A 21 -6.21 8.02 2.07
C GLN A 21 -6.67 9.38 1.54
N GLN A 22 -7.60 10.05 2.21
CA GLN A 22 -8.15 11.35 1.79
C GLN A 22 -7.19 12.53 1.98
N LEU A 23 -6.15 12.39 2.80
CA LEU A 23 -5.17 13.46 3.00
C LEU A 23 -4.28 13.63 1.75
N LYS A 24 -4.32 14.83 1.15
CA LYS A 24 -3.43 15.22 0.05
C LYS A 24 -2.03 15.55 0.58
N MET A 25 -1.31 14.52 1.02
CA MET A 25 0.05 14.64 1.53
C MET A 25 0.96 13.61 0.86
N THR A 26 2.22 14.00 0.59
CA THR A 26 3.23 13.08 0.10
C THR A 26 3.48 11.98 1.12
N ARG A 27 3.39 10.73 0.67
CA ARG A 27 3.56 9.55 1.52
C ARG A 27 4.61 8.63 0.91
N ILE A 28 5.51 8.16 1.77
CA ILE A 28 6.50 7.14 1.43
C ILE A 28 6.12 5.90 2.23
N ILE A 29 5.94 4.78 1.54
CA ILE A 29 5.48 3.52 2.14
C ILE A 29 6.48 2.43 1.74
N ILE A 30 6.98 1.69 2.73
CA ILE A 30 7.74 0.46 2.50
C ILE A 30 6.74 -0.68 2.55
N ALA A 31 6.50 -1.34 1.42
CA ALA A 31 5.46 -2.34 1.28
C ALA A 31 5.99 -3.63 0.64
N HIS A 32 5.50 -4.77 1.13
CA HIS A 32 5.73 -6.10 0.55
C HIS A 32 4.44 -6.75 0.05
N ARG A 33 3.27 -6.16 0.35
CA ARG A 33 1.96 -6.69 -0.05
C ARG A 33 1.55 -6.13 -1.41
N PRO A 34 1.16 -6.96 -2.40
CA PRO A 34 0.76 -6.49 -3.72
C PRO A 34 -0.36 -5.44 -3.71
N GLN A 35 -1.35 -5.61 -2.83
CA GLN A 35 -2.45 -4.65 -2.69
C GLN A 35 -1.98 -3.25 -2.24
N THR A 36 -1.01 -3.20 -1.30
CA THR A 36 -0.44 -1.93 -0.83
C THR A 36 0.45 -1.29 -1.90
N ILE A 37 1.22 -2.09 -2.63
CA ILE A 37 2.07 -1.61 -3.73
C ILE A 37 1.20 -1.06 -4.87
N ALA A 38 0.11 -1.76 -5.21
CA ALA A 38 -0.82 -1.35 -6.27
C ALA A 38 -1.57 -0.05 -5.96
N ALA A 39 -1.75 0.31 -4.68
CA ALA A 39 -2.37 1.56 -4.26
C ALA A 39 -1.43 2.78 -4.38
N ALA A 40 -0.14 2.57 -4.64
CA ALA A 40 0.84 3.67 -4.72
C ALA A 40 0.78 4.40 -6.07
N GLU A 41 1.03 5.71 -6.01
CA GLU A 41 1.17 6.54 -7.21
C GLU A 41 2.45 6.21 -7.99
N ARG A 42 3.56 5.96 -7.26
CA ARG A 42 4.88 5.60 -7.79
C ARG A 42 5.41 4.37 -7.05
N ILE A 43 6.09 3.50 -7.79
CA ILE A 43 6.67 2.26 -7.26
C ILE A 43 8.17 2.25 -7.56
N LEU A 44 8.97 2.28 -6.49
CA LEU A 44 10.43 2.18 -6.58
C LEU A 44 10.87 0.83 -6.01
N LEU A 45 11.69 0.11 -6.77
CA LEU A 45 12.34 -1.11 -6.30
C LEU A 45 13.69 -0.75 -5.71
N LEU A 46 13.91 -1.10 -4.44
CA LEU A 46 15.22 -1.06 -3.80
C LEU A 46 15.89 -2.42 -3.93
N GLU A 47 16.93 -2.50 -4.75
CA GLU A 47 17.70 -3.73 -4.96
C GLU A 47 19.18 -3.39 -5.10
N HIS A 48 20.06 -4.17 -4.48
CA HIS A 48 21.52 -3.94 -4.49
C HIS A 48 21.94 -2.50 -4.08
N GLY A 49 21.17 -1.87 -3.19
CA GLY A 49 21.42 -0.49 -2.74
C GLY A 49 21.06 0.59 -3.75
N GLN A 50 20.38 0.23 -4.86
CA GLN A 50 19.92 1.17 -5.88
C GLN A 50 18.40 1.21 -5.93
N LEU A 51 17.86 2.41 -6.20
CA LEU A 51 16.43 2.63 -6.40
C LEU A 51 16.13 2.76 -7.89
N THR A 52 15.23 1.92 -8.39
CA THR A 52 14.76 1.93 -9.79
C THR A 52 13.26 2.15 -9.84
N ASP A 53 12.80 3.07 -10.69
CA ASP A 53 11.37 3.25 -10.93
C ASP A 53 10.82 2.12 -11.80
N ILE A 54 9.90 1.33 -11.24
CA ILE A 54 9.28 0.18 -11.90
C ILE A 54 7.78 0.36 -12.11
N THR A 55 7.26 1.58 -11.94
CA THR A 55 5.81 1.86 -11.91
C THR A 55 5.09 1.32 -13.15
N GLN A 56 5.63 1.56 -14.35
CA GLN A 56 5.02 1.09 -15.60
C GLN A 56 5.13 -0.43 -15.76
N ALA A 57 6.30 -1.01 -15.48
CA ALA A 57 6.55 -2.44 -15.60
C ALA A 57 5.65 -3.25 -14.65
N TYR A 58 5.52 -2.81 -13.40
CA TYR A 58 4.67 -3.44 -12.40
C TYR A 58 3.18 -3.41 -12.81
N ARG A 59 2.69 -2.28 -13.32
CA ARG A 59 1.30 -2.16 -13.80
C ARG A 59 1.04 -3.01 -15.04
N ALA A 60 2.02 -3.11 -15.95
CA ALA A 60 1.89 -3.97 -17.13
C ALA A 60 1.76 -5.46 -16.76
N GLN A 61 2.42 -5.92 -15.70
CA GLN A 61 2.31 -7.30 -15.20
C GLN A 61 0.95 -7.59 -14.54
N LEU A 62 0.34 -6.60 -13.88
CA LEU A 62 -1.00 -6.74 -13.28
C LEU A 62 -2.12 -6.86 -14.32
N GLY A 63 -1.99 -6.18 -15.46
CA GLY A 63 -2.98 -6.24 -16.55
C GLY A 63 -2.89 -7.47 -17.46
N GLN A 64 -1.91 -8.35 -17.23
CA GLN A 64 -1.74 -9.63 -17.95
C GLN A 64 -2.31 -10.84 -17.18
N LYS A 65 -2.99 -10.60 -16.06
CA LYS A 65 -3.78 -11.59 -15.31
C LYS A 65 -5.27 -11.30 -15.46
#